data_AF-A0A7X7B3W5-F1
#
_entry.id   AF-A0A7X7B3W5-F1
#
_cell.length_a   1.000
_cell.length_b   1.000
_cell.length_c   1.000
_cell.angle_alpha   90.00
_cell.angle_beta   90.00
_cell.angle_gamma   90.00
#
_symmetry.space_group_name_H-M   'P 1'
#
loop_
_entity.id
_entity.type
_entity.pdbx_description
1 polymer ?
#
loop_
_entity_poly.entity_id
_entity_poly.type
_entity_poly.pdbx_seq_one_letter_code
_entity_poly.pdbx_strand_id
1 'polypeptide(L)'
;MDHSKGRKLYTPIEVYDITYKAFLTVRKFGRGRKEKFISTQFVERIMLAVTEVNDCPLCSYGHTKMSLEAGMTSTEIENMLSGQHSDVPTRELPAVMFAQHYAEYRGRPTKEAYNQIVKLYGREKAQAILGAIRMIMLGNAYGIPWGSFINRFKGKPDPRSSILYELAIVISTFFFIPVALVHALLVNLYRKNNYPQIT
;
A
#
# COMPACT_ATOMS: atom_id res chain seq x y z
N MET A 1 -10.96 -7.96 -20.26
CA MET A 1 -11.18 -6.76 -19.42
C MET A 1 -10.82 -5.56 -20.26
N ASP A 2 -11.66 -4.53 -20.30
CA ASP A 2 -11.35 -3.31 -21.06
C ASP A 2 -10.17 -2.57 -20.40
N HIS A 3 -8.98 -2.72 -20.95
CA HIS A 3 -7.76 -2.07 -20.46
C HIS A 3 -7.72 -0.56 -20.78
N SER A 4 -8.69 -0.02 -21.54
CA SER A 4 -8.66 1.38 -21.99
C SER A 4 -8.90 2.42 -20.90
N LYS A 5 -9.46 2.01 -19.75
CA LYS A 5 -9.81 2.93 -18.65
C LYS A 5 -8.91 2.82 -17.42
N GLY A 6 -7.90 1.96 -17.39
CA GLY A 6 -7.08 1.74 -16.19
C GLY A 6 -7.78 0.92 -15.10
N ARG A 7 -7.18 0.82 -13.91
CA ARG A 7 -7.63 -0.08 -12.83
C ARG A 7 -8.88 0.43 -12.10
N LYS A 8 -9.77 -0.49 -11.71
CA LYS A 8 -11.02 -0.15 -11.00
C LYS A 8 -10.74 0.46 -9.62
N LEU A 9 -11.31 1.63 -9.36
CA LEU A 9 -11.16 2.36 -8.11
C LEU A 9 -11.75 1.62 -6.89
N TYR A 10 -11.29 1.97 -5.70
CA TYR A 10 -11.78 1.43 -4.43
C TYR A 10 -13.16 1.98 -4.07
N THR A 11 -14.06 1.11 -3.62
CA THR A 11 -15.33 1.55 -3.02
C THR A 11 -15.07 2.18 -1.64
N PRO A 12 -15.96 3.04 -1.11
CA PRO A 12 -15.79 3.61 0.22
C PRO A 12 -15.59 2.55 1.32
N ILE A 13 -16.27 1.39 1.21
CA ILE A 13 -16.11 0.27 2.15
C ILE A 13 -14.69 -0.29 2.09
N GLU A 14 -14.14 -0.48 0.89
CA GLU A 14 -12.77 -0.95 0.72
C GLU A 14 -11.74 0.09 1.20
N VAL A 15 -11.99 1.39 0.97
CA VAL A 15 -11.13 2.45 1.49
C VAL A 15 -11.09 2.41 3.03
N TYR A 16 -12.22 2.21 3.70
CA TYR A 16 -12.26 2.04 5.15
C TYR A 16 -11.48 0.80 5.61
N ASP A 17 -11.72 -0.36 4.98
CA ASP A 17 -11.03 -1.62 5.30
C ASP A 17 -9.50 -1.50 5.12
N ILE A 18 -9.05 -0.87 4.01
CA ILE A 18 -7.64 -0.56 3.76
C ILE A 18 -7.07 0.34 4.87
N THR A 19 -7.80 1.41 5.23
CA THR A 19 -7.38 2.37 6.27
C THR A 19 -7.20 1.68 7.61
N TYR A 20 -8.20 0.89 8.01
CA TYR A 20 -8.17 0.08 9.23
C TYR A 20 -7.00 -0.91 9.23
N LYS A 21 -6.80 -1.67 8.16
CA LYS A 21 -5.70 -2.63 8.02
C LYS A 21 -4.33 -1.95 8.11
N ALA A 22 -4.16 -0.78 7.50
CA ALA A 22 -2.93 0.01 7.58
C ALA A 22 -2.60 0.35 9.04
N PHE A 23 -3.56 0.88 9.80
CA PHE A 23 -3.36 1.21 11.21
C PHE A 23 -3.14 -0.01 12.11
N LEU A 24 -3.68 -1.18 11.79
CA LEU A 24 -3.35 -2.41 12.50
C LEU A 24 -1.85 -2.75 12.44
N THR A 25 -1.18 -2.42 11.33
CA THR A 25 0.22 -2.81 11.08
C THR A 25 1.23 -1.66 11.12
N VAL A 26 0.78 -0.41 11.23
CA VAL A 26 1.66 0.78 11.14
C VAL A 26 2.80 0.75 12.17
N ARG A 27 2.55 0.27 13.39
CA ARG A 27 3.59 0.15 14.42
C ARG A 27 4.64 -0.89 14.06
N LYS A 28 4.24 -2.01 13.44
CA LYS A 28 5.15 -3.08 13.01
C LYS A 28 6.00 -2.62 11.83
N PHE A 29 5.41 -1.88 10.88
CA PHE A 29 6.14 -1.24 9.81
C PHE A 29 7.18 -0.24 10.34
N GLY A 30 6.77 0.68 11.21
CA GLY A 30 7.66 1.66 11.83
C GLY A 30 8.82 1.00 12.59
N ARG A 31 8.54 -0.08 13.33
CA ARG A 31 9.55 -0.88 14.02
C ARG A 31 10.53 -1.52 13.05
N GLY A 32 10.03 -2.17 11.99
CA GLY A 32 10.88 -2.83 11.00
C GLY A 32 11.84 -1.87 10.29
N ARG A 33 11.44 -0.61 10.05
CA ARG A 33 12.37 0.42 9.55
C ARG A 33 13.39 0.84 10.61
N LYS A 34 12.92 1.10 11.85
CA LYS A 34 13.78 1.53 12.96
C LYS A 34 14.86 0.50 13.30
N GLU A 35 14.48 -0.78 13.32
CA GLU A 35 15.36 -1.92 13.60
C GLU A 35 16.09 -2.43 12.33
N LYS A 36 15.90 -1.76 11.18
CA LYS A 36 16.55 -2.06 9.89
C LYS A 36 16.32 -3.48 9.35
N PHE A 37 15.20 -4.11 9.70
CA PHE A 37 14.78 -5.38 9.10
C PHE A 37 14.42 -5.26 7.62
N ILE A 38 13.94 -4.07 7.24
CA ILE A 38 13.64 -3.66 5.87
C ILE A 38 14.35 -2.34 5.59
N SER A 39 15.18 -2.29 4.56
CA SER A 39 15.88 -1.07 4.14
C SER A 39 14.91 -0.11 3.44
N THR A 40 15.30 1.16 3.31
CA THR A 40 14.52 2.14 2.55
C THR A 40 14.29 1.69 1.11
N GLN A 41 15.32 1.20 0.42
CA GLN A 41 15.19 0.67 -0.95
C GLN A 41 14.18 -0.50 -1.02
N PHE A 42 14.21 -1.41 -0.05
CA PHE A 42 13.25 -2.53 -0.02
C PHE A 42 11.82 -2.04 0.20
N VAL A 43 11.64 -1.04 1.08
CA VAL A 43 10.33 -0.39 1.26
C VAL A 43 9.86 0.27 -0.03
N GLU A 44 10.71 1.04 -0.69
CA GLU A 44 10.34 1.73 -1.93
C GLU A 44 10.04 0.76 -3.07
N ARG A 45 10.73 -0.38 -3.18
CA ARG A 45 10.35 -1.46 -4.12
C ARG A 45 8.92 -1.95 -3.85
N ILE A 46 8.55 -2.18 -2.60
CA ILE A 46 7.17 -2.55 -2.22
C ILE A 46 6.18 -1.43 -2.60
N MET A 47 6.54 -0.17 -2.33
CA MET A 47 5.69 0.99 -2.59
C MET A 47 5.45 1.16 -4.10
N LEU A 48 6.50 1.06 -4.92
CA LEU A 48 6.40 1.14 -6.38
C LEU A 48 5.59 -0.02 -6.96
N ALA A 49 5.82 -1.25 -6.50
CA ALA A 49 5.10 -2.43 -7.00
C ALA A 49 3.58 -2.35 -6.76
N VAL A 50 3.16 -1.90 -5.58
CA VAL A 50 1.73 -1.73 -5.28
C VAL A 50 1.14 -0.52 -6.03
N THR A 51 1.94 0.54 -6.19
CA THR A 51 1.56 1.74 -6.93
C THR A 51 1.34 1.47 -8.41
N GLU A 52 2.16 0.62 -9.02
CA GLU A 52 2.00 0.13 -10.40
C GLU A 52 0.66 -0.59 -10.54
N VAL A 53 0.40 -1.60 -9.70
CA VAL A 53 -0.85 -2.36 -9.74
C VAL A 53 -2.10 -1.48 -9.57
N ASN A 54 -2.03 -0.48 -8.69
CA ASN A 54 -3.14 0.43 -8.42
C ASN A 54 -3.22 1.61 -9.39
N ASP A 55 -2.22 1.82 -10.23
CA ASP A 55 -2.15 2.93 -11.19
C ASP A 55 -2.43 4.29 -10.52
N CYS A 56 -1.64 4.60 -9.45
CA CYS A 56 -1.73 5.85 -8.70
C CYS A 56 -0.66 6.87 -9.18
N PRO A 57 -1.03 7.93 -9.93
CA PRO A 57 -0.05 8.89 -10.45
C PRO A 57 0.66 9.70 -9.36
N LEU A 58 -0.08 10.13 -8.33
CA LEU A 58 0.48 10.90 -7.21
C LEU A 58 1.53 10.10 -6.45
N CYS A 59 1.22 8.83 -6.21
CA CYS A 59 2.08 7.90 -5.50
C CYS A 59 3.29 7.52 -6.36
N SER A 60 3.10 7.35 -7.66
CA SER A 60 4.19 7.08 -8.62
C SER A 60 5.21 8.22 -8.62
N TYR A 61 4.75 9.47 -8.67
CA TYR A 61 5.64 10.63 -8.55
C TYR A 61 6.34 10.69 -7.18
N GLY A 62 5.59 10.55 -6.08
CA GLY A 62 6.13 10.64 -4.73
C GLY A 62 7.18 9.56 -4.43
N HIS A 63 6.88 8.31 -4.77
CA HIS A 63 7.78 7.19 -4.53
C HIS A 63 8.94 7.13 -5.52
N THR A 64 8.79 7.60 -6.76
CA THR A 64 9.95 7.81 -7.66
C THR A 64 10.98 8.73 -7.01
N LYS A 65 10.54 9.86 -6.44
CA LYS A 65 11.43 10.79 -5.74
C LYS A 65 12.12 10.12 -4.55
N MET A 66 11.36 9.42 -3.70
CA MET A 66 11.91 8.73 -2.53
C MET A 66 12.87 7.61 -2.91
N SER A 67 12.61 6.87 -3.98
CA SER A 67 13.49 5.84 -4.53
C SER A 67 14.82 6.42 -5.01
N LEU A 68 14.80 7.54 -5.74
CA LEU A 68 16.01 8.24 -6.17
C LEU A 68 16.83 8.71 -4.96
N GLU A 69 16.18 9.32 -3.97
CA GLU A 69 16.83 9.74 -2.71
C GLU A 69 17.39 8.55 -1.91
N ALA A 70 16.80 7.36 -2.06
CA ALA A 70 17.29 6.12 -1.47
C ALA A 70 18.41 5.43 -2.29
N GLY A 71 18.82 6.02 -3.43
CA GLY A 71 19.90 5.53 -4.28
C GLY A 71 19.51 4.40 -5.22
N MET A 72 18.22 4.22 -5.54
CA MET A 72 17.79 3.34 -6.63
C MET A 72 18.10 3.98 -7.98
N THR A 73 18.37 3.16 -9.00
CA THR A 73 18.63 3.66 -10.35
C THR A 73 17.31 4.03 -11.05
N SER A 74 17.34 4.98 -11.98
CA SER A 74 16.16 5.32 -12.78
C SER A 74 15.60 4.12 -13.53
N THR A 75 16.48 3.27 -14.07
CA THR A 75 16.10 2.03 -14.77
C THR A 75 15.37 1.05 -13.86
N GLU A 76 15.84 0.84 -12.62
CA GLU A 76 15.14 -0.01 -11.65
C GLU A 76 13.75 0.57 -11.33
N ILE A 77 13.64 1.88 -11.15
CA ILE A 77 12.35 2.54 -10.84
C ILE A 77 11.36 2.40 -12.02
N GLU A 78 11.82 2.65 -13.25
CA GLU A 78 11.02 2.48 -14.47
C GLU A 78 10.58 1.03 -14.67
N ASN A 79 11.47 0.07 -14.42
CA ASN A 79 11.14 -1.36 -14.47
C ASN A 79 10.07 -1.71 -13.44
N MET A 80 10.22 -1.24 -12.19
CA MET A 80 9.23 -1.47 -11.15
C MET A 80 7.86 -0.86 -11.49
N LEU A 81 7.83 0.35 -12.06
CA LEU A 81 6.59 1.02 -12.48
C LEU A 81 5.96 0.45 -13.76
N SER A 82 6.70 -0.40 -14.49
CA SER A 82 6.19 -1.16 -15.65
C SER A 82 5.89 -2.63 -15.30
N GLY A 83 5.91 -2.99 -14.01
CA GLY A 83 5.64 -4.35 -13.55
C GLY A 83 6.78 -5.34 -13.82
N GLN A 84 7.97 -4.86 -14.15
CA GLN A 84 9.18 -5.66 -14.34
C GLN A 84 9.99 -5.74 -13.04
N HIS A 85 10.60 -6.90 -12.79
CA HIS A 85 11.33 -7.18 -11.55
C HIS A 85 12.74 -7.70 -11.76
N SER A 86 13.32 -7.48 -12.94
CA SER A 86 14.68 -7.88 -13.31
C SER A 86 15.74 -7.39 -12.33
N ASP A 87 15.55 -6.18 -11.81
CA ASP A 87 16.52 -5.49 -10.94
C ASP A 87 16.23 -5.69 -9.45
N VAL A 88 15.15 -6.40 -9.12
CA VAL A 88 14.79 -6.67 -7.73
C VAL A 88 15.73 -7.73 -7.16
N PRO A 89 16.41 -7.48 -6.02
CA PRO A 89 17.26 -8.48 -5.38
C PRO A 89 16.47 -9.77 -5.09
N THR A 90 17.05 -10.94 -5.38
CA THR A 90 16.40 -12.26 -5.23
C THR A 90 15.76 -12.46 -3.85
N ARG A 91 16.40 -11.94 -2.80
CA ARG A 91 15.92 -12.04 -1.41
C ARG A 91 14.67 -11.17 -1.14
N GLU A 92 14.39 -10.16 -1.98
CA GLU A 92 13.28 -9.20 -1.83
C GLU A 92 12.12 -9.50 -2.79
N LEU A 93 12.41 -10.20 -3.90
CA LEU A 93 11.45 -10.53 -4.95
C LEU A 93 10.17 -11.22 -4.43
N PRO A 94 10.20 -12.22 -3.52
CA PRO A 94 8.97 -12.83 -3.00
C PRO A 94 8.04 -11.83 -2.30
N ALA A 95 8.60 -10.86 -1.57
CA ALA A 95 7.81 -9.83 -0.91
C ALA A 95 7.23 -8.81 -1.91
N VAL A 96 7.98 -8.47 -2.96
CA VAL A 96 7.51 -7.60 -4.06
C VAL A 96 6.35 -8.25 -4.81
N MET A 97 6.47 -9.53 -5.17
CA MET A 97 5.40 -10.30 -5.81
C MET A 97 4.17 -10.44 -4.91
N PHE A 98 4.38 -10.69 -3.61
CA PHE A 98 3.28 -10.71 -2.65
C PHE A 98 2.60 -9.34 -2.52
N ALA A 99 3.35 -8.24 -2.62
CA ALA A 99 2.81 -6.89 -2.59
C ALA A 99 1.89 -6.63 -3.80
N GLN A 100 2.31 -7.02 -5.00
CA GLN A 100 1.45 -6.95 -6.19
C GLN A 100 0.20 -7.81 -6.02
N HIS A 101 0.36 -9.08 -5.63
CA HIS A 101 -0.78 -9.96 -5.37
C HIS A 101 -1.74 -9.37 -4.33
N TYR A 102 -1.24 -8.76 -3.26
CA TYR A 102 -2.05 -8.09 -2.26
C TYR A 102 -2.90 -6.97 -2.87
N ALA A 103 -2.31 -6.18 -3.77
CA ALA A 103 -2.98 -5.08 -4.45
C ALA A 103 -3.99 -5.57 -5.50
N GLU A 104 -3.65 -6.58 -6.30
CA GLU A 104 -4.54 -7.21 -7.29
C GLU A 104 -5.80 -7.78 -6.64
N TYR A 105 -5.63 -8.40 -5.47
CA TYR A 105 -6.72 -8.95 -4.66
C TYR A 105 -7.29 -7.91 -3.68
N ARG A 106 -7.06 -6.62 -3.92
CA ARG A 106 -7.71 -5.49 -3.24
C ARG A 106 -7.59 -5.55 -1.71
N GLY A 107 -6.42 -5.97 -1.24
CA GLY A 107 -6.08 -6.13 0.16
C GLY A 107 -6.67 -7.35 0.86
N ARG A 108 -7.01 -8.38 0.10
CA ARG A 108 -7.55 -9.67 0.58
C ARG A 108 -6.73 -10.86 0.06
N PRO A 109 -5.42 -10.95 0.38
CA PRO A 109 -4.61 -12.10 -0.01
C PRO A 109 -5.10 -13.37 0.69
N THR A 110 -4.73 -14.54 0.16
CA THR A 110 -4.94 -15.80 0.86
C THR A 110 -4.04 -15.91 2.10
N LYS A 111 -4.46 -16.73 3.07
CA LYS A 111 -3.64 -16.97 4.28
C LYS A 111 -2.34 -17.66 3.90
N GLU A 112 -2.40 -18.54 2.91
CA GLU A 112 -1.29 -19.33 2.38
C GLU A 112 -0.23 -18.42 1.75
N ALA A 113 -0.65 -17.42 0.98
CA ALA A 113 0.27 -16.43 0.40
C ALA A 113 1.03 -15.67 1.48
N TYR A 114 0.34 -15.22 2.54
CA TYR A 114 1.00 -14.52 3.64
C TYR A 114 1.87 -15.46 4.50
N ASN A 115 1.43 -16.69 4.75
CA ASN A 115 2.20 -17.68 5.49
C ASN A 115 3.54 -18.00 4.80
N GLN A 116 3.58 -17.95 3.47
CA GLN A 116 4.83 -18.13 2.75
C GLN A 116 5.81 -16.98 2.97
N ILE A 117 5.31 -15.73 3.06
CA ILE A 117 6.15 -14.57 3.45
C ILE A 117 6.67 -14.73 4.88
N VAL A 118 5.82 -15.21 5.81
CA VAL A 118 6.27 -15.51 7.18
C VAL A 118 7.36 -16.59 7.20
N LYS A 119 7.23 -17.64 6.40
CA LYS A 119 8.23 -18.72 6.29
C LYS A 119 9.57 -18.22 5.75
N LEU A 120 9.55 -17.32 4.75
CA LEU A 120 10.76 -16.83 4.09
C LEU A 120 11.49 -15.75 4.88
N TYR A 121 10.75 -14.85 5.55
CA TYR A 121 11.31 -13.65 6.17
C TYR A 121 11.34 -13.70 7.70
N GLY A 122 10.67 -14.69 8.30
CA GLY A 122 10.38 -14.69 9.74
C GLY A 122 9.25 -13.72 10.09
N ARG A 123 8.65 -13.93 11.26
CA ARG A 123 7.42 -13.24 11.69
C ARG A 123 7.57 -11.72 11.73
N GLU A 124 8.65 -11.22 12.30
CA GLU A 124 8.83 -9.78 12.53
C GLU A 124 9.00 -9.00 11.21
N LYS A 125 9.87 -9.49 10.33
CA LYS A 125 10.10 -8.89 9.01
C LYS A 125 8.87 -9.03 8.11
N ALA A 126 8.17 -10.18 8.15
CA ALA A 126 6.91 -10.35 7.41
C ALA A 126 5.82 -9.37 7.87
N GLN A 127 5.69 -9.11 9.17
CA GLN A 127 4.77 -8.09 9.69
C GLN A 127 5.16 -6.68 9.22
N ALA A 128 6.46 -6.36 9.15
CA ALA A 128 6.94 -5.08 8.65
C ALA A 128 6.67 -4.91 7.15
N ILE A 129 6.91 -5.95 6.35
CA ILE A 129 6.57 -6.02 4.91
C ILE A 129 5.06 -5.80 4.72
N LEU A 130 4.21 -6.56 5.42
CA LEU A 130 2.76 -6.41 5.35
C LEU A 130 2.32 -4.99 5.73
N GLY A 131 2.97 -4.39 6.73
CA GLY A 131 2.73 -3.01 7.10
C GLY A 131 3.10 -2.01 6.01
N ALA A 132 4.25 -2.19 5.34
CA ALA A 132 4.63 -1.36 4.19
C ALA A 132 3.58 -1.44 3.06
N ILE A 133 3.15 -2.66 2.70
CA ILE A 133 2.12 -2.91 1.68
C ILE A 133 0.81 -2.20 2.04
N ARG A 134 0.36 -2.33 3.29
CA ARG A 134 -0.89 -1.71 3.72
C ARG A 134 -0.82 -0.19 3.79
N MET A 135 0.34 0.37 4.11
CA MET A 135 0.56 1.82 4.09
C MET A 135 0.51 2.37 2.66
N ILE A 136 1.08 1.69 1.68
CA ILE A 136 0.95 2.15 0.29
C ILE A 136 -0.45 1.94 -0.27
N MET A 137 -1.14 0.85 0.10
CA MET A 137 -2.55 0.67 -0.25
C MET A 137 -3.41 1.83 0.28
N LEU A 138 -3.16 2.28 1.53
CA LEU A 138 -3.77 3.49 2.09
C LEU A 138 -3.45 4.71 1.24
N GLY A 139 -2.17 4.90 0.90
CA GLY A 139 -1.71 5.99 0.03
C GLY A 139 -2.40 5.99 -1.34
N ASN A 140 -2.53 4.84 -2.00
CA ASN A 140 -3.20 4.74 -3.30
C ASN A 140 -4.72 4.95 -3.19
N ALA A 141 -5.36 4.39 -2.15
CA ALA A 141 -6.80 4.47 -1.93
C ALA A 141 -7.30 5.92 -1.80
N TYR A 142 -6.51 6.78 -1.15
CA TYR A 142 -6.80 8.22 -1.05
C TYR A 142 -6.13 9.02 -2.16
N GLY A 143 -4.89 8.71 -2.52
CA GLY A 143 -4.09 9.48 -3.47
C GLY A 143 -4.70 9.56 -4.86
N ILE A 144 -5.38 8.51 -5.31
CA ILE A 144 -6.10 8.52 -6.59
C ILE A 144 -7.24 9.57 -6.56
N PRO A 145 -8.29 9.45 -5.71
CA PRO A 145 -9.39 10.42 -5.71
C PRO A 145 -8.95 11.84 -5.37
N TRP A 146 -7.95 12.04 -4.48
CA TRP A 146 -7.38 13.37 -4.23
C TRP A 146 -6.72 13.96 -5.49
N GLY A 147 -5.93 13.15 -6.20
CA GLY A 147 -5.32 13.54 -7.47
C GLY A 147 -6.35 13.84 -8.56
N SER A 148 -7.36 12.98 -8.71
CA SER A 148 -8.46 13.14 -9.67
C SER A 148 -9.25 14.42 -9.41
N PHE A 149 -9.57 14.70 -8.13
CA PHE A 149 -10.24 15.93 -7.71
C PHE A 149 -9.45 17.18 -8.10
N ILE A 150 -8.15 17.23 -7.77
CA ILE A 150 -7.29 18.37 -8.11
C ILE A 150 -7.15 18.52 -9.64
N ASN A 151 -6.97 17.42 -10.37
CA ASN A 151 -6.77 17.44 -11.82
C ASN A 151 -8.03 17.86 -12.58
N ARG A 152 -9.22 17.67 -12.01
CA ARG A 152 -10.47 18.16 -12.59
C ARG A 152 -10.46 19.69 -12.72
N PHE A 153 -9.96 20.43 -11.73
CA PHE A 153 -9.79 21.89 -11.81
C PHE A 153 -8.71 22.31 -12.83
N LYS A 154 -7.85 21.38 -13.25
CA LYS A 154 -6.85 21.58 -14.32
C LYS A 154 -7.36 21.13 -15.70
N GLY A 155 -8.64 20.81 -15.83
CA GLY A 155 -9.23 20.33 -17.08
C GLY A 155 -8.81 18.91 -17.49
N LYS A 156 -8.25 18.12 -16.57
CA LYS A 156 -7.75 16.75 -16.80
C LYS A 156 -8.49 15.74 -15.91
N PRO A 157 -9.81 15.53 -16.10
CA PRO A 157 -10.56 14.60 -15.27
C PRO A 157 -10.07 13.16 -15.46
N ASP A 158 -10.02 12.38 -14.37
CA ASP A 158 -9.68 10.96 -14.44
C ASP A 158 -10.89 10.16 -14.95
N PRO A 159 -10.78 9.44 -16.09
CA PRO A 159 -11.89 8.72 -16.70
C PRO A 159 -12.42 7.55 -15.86
N ARG A 160 -11.67 7.13 -14.82
CA ARG A 160 -12.07 6.10 -13.85
C ARG A 160 -13.04 6.61 -12.79
N SER A 161 -13.18 7.92 -12.67
CA SER A 161 -13.76 8.59 -11.51
C SER A 161 -14.92 9.52 -11.89
N SER A 162 -15.69 9.93 -10.88
CA SER A 162 -16.69 10.99 -10.99
C SER A 162 -16.50 11.99 -9.84
N ILE A 163 -16.98 13.22 -10.04
CA ILE A 163 -16.89 14.26 -9.00
C ILE A 163 -17.55 13.84 -7.68
N LEU A 164 -18.69 13.14 -7.75
CA LEU A 164 -19.39 12.65 -6.56
C LEU A 164 -18.54 11.62 -5.80
N TYR A 165 -17.93 10.68 -6.52
CA TYR A 165 -17.02 9.70 -5.93
C TYR A 165 -15.79 10.37 -5.30
N GLU A 166 -15.17 11.31 -6.02
CA GLU A 166 -13.99 12.06 -5.54
C GLU A 166 -14.31 12.79 -4.23
N LEU A 167 -15.40 13.57 -4.21
CA LEU A 167 -15.85 14.28 -3.02
C LEU A 167 -16.20 13.33 -1.87
N ALA A 168 -16.87 12.21 -2.15
CA ALA A 168 -17.20 11.23 -1.13
C ALA A 168 -15.94 10.69 -0.45
N ILE A 169 -14.90 10.32 -1.20
CA ILE A 169 -13.65 9.83 -0.61
C ILE A 169 -12.89 10.95 0.11
N VAL A 170 -12.76 12.13 -0.50
CA VAL A 170 -12.08 13.29 0.10
C VAL A 170 -12.71 13.66 1.45
N ILE A 171 -14.04 13.79 1.52
CA ILE A 171 -14.76 14.08 2.75
C ILE A 171 -14.64 12.91 3.73
N SER A 172 -14.80 11.67 3.26
CA SER A 172 -14.69 10.49 4.12
C SER A 172 -13.33 10.38 4.80
N THR A 173 -12.26 10.92 4.20
CA THR A 173 -10.90 10.89 4.76
C THR A 173 -10.86 11.45 6.18
N PHE A 174 -11.59 12.54 6.43
CA PHE A 174 -11.65 13.21 7.74
C PHE A 174 -12.37 12.38 8.82
N PHE A 175 -13.23 11.44 8.42
CA PHE A 175 -13.97 10.57 9.34
C PHE A 175 -13.35 9.17 9.44
N PHE A 176 -12.99 8.58 8.31
CA PHE A 176 -12.44 7.23 8.23
C PHE A 176 -11.10 7.12 8.93
N ILE A 177 -10.20 8.11 8.79
CA ILE A 177 -8.89 8.07 9.46
C ILE A 177 -9.03 8.00 10.99
N PRO A 178 -9.67 8.97 11.68
CA PRO A 178 -9.76 8.92 13.14
C PRO A 178 -10.53 7.69 13.64
N VAL A 179 -11.63 7.34 12.97
CA VAL A 179 -12.43 6.17 13.36
C VAL A 179 -11.66 4.87 13.18
N ALA A 180 -10.99 4.68 12.04
CA ALA A 180 -10.20 3.48 11.78
C ALA A 180 -8.99 3.37 12.73
N LEU A 181 -8.39 4.51 13.12
CA LEU A 181 -7.30 4.54 14.09
C LEU A 181 -7.79 4.04 15.46
N VAL A 182 -8.89 4.60 15.97
CA VAL A 182 -9.49 4.16 17.24
C VAL A 182 -9.87 2.68 17.17
N HIS A 183 -10.52 2.26 16.08
CA HIS A 183 -10.89 0.87 15.86
C HIS A 183 -9.66 -0.07 15.89
N ALA A 184 -8.58 0.28 15.17
CA ALA A 184 -7.34 -0.50 15.18
C ALA A 184 -6.69 -0.55 16.58
N LEU A 185 -6.73 0.55 17.34
CA LEU A 185 -6.22 0.59 18.72
C LEU A 185 -7.02 -0.32 19.64
N LEU A 186 -8.35 -0.26 19.60
CA LEU A 186 -9.23 -1.13 20.40
C LEU A 186 -9.00 -2.62 20.10
N VAL A 187 -8.88 -2.98 18.82
CA VAL A 187 -8.59 -4.36 18.40
C VAL A 187 -7.22 -4.81 18.90
N ASN A 188 -6.20 -3.96 18.81
CA ASN A 188 -4.86 -4.30 19.29
C ASN A 188 -4.81 -4.43 20.83
N LEU A 189 -5.54 -3.59 21.56
CA LEU A 189 -5.69 -3.70 23.02
C LEU A 189 -6.39 -5.00 23.40
N TYR A 190 -7.49 -5.33 22.73
CA TYR A 190 -8.21 -6.58 22.94
C TYR A 190 -7.33 -7.81 22.66
N ARG A 191 -6.58 -7.81 21.55
CA ARG A 191 -5.66 -8.91 21.21
C ARG A 191 -4.53 -9.05 22.23
N LYS A 192 -3.96 -7.94 22.70
CA LYS A 192 -2.90 -7.96 23.71
C LYS A 192 -3.40 -8.56 25.03
N ASN A 193 -4.62 -8.21 25.45
CA ASN A 193 -5.18 -8.68 26.72
C ASN A 193 -5.63 -10.15 26.67
N ASN A 194 -6.12 -10.63 25.51
CA ASN A 194 -6.69 -11.98 25.40
C ASN A 194 -5.78 -13.02 24.72
N TYR A 195 -4.75 -12.59 23.97
CA TYR A 195 -3.85 -13.48 23.21
C TYR A 195 -2.38 -12.99 23.24
N PRO A 196 -1.74 -12.96 24.43
CA PRO A 196 -0.41 -12.35 24.60
C PRO A 196 0.74 -13.04 23.84
N GLN A 197 0.54 -14.26 23.33
CA GLN A 197 1.59 -15.04 22.65
C GLN A 197 1.62 -14.88 21.11
N ILE A 198 0.83 -13.97 20.53
CA ILE A 198 0.67 -13.83 19.06
C ILE A 198 1.17 -12.47 18.53
N THR A 199 1.67 -11.55 19.36
CA THR A 199 2.09 -10.22 18.91
C THR A 199 3.51 -10.15 18.39
#